data_AF-A0A925X3J4-F1
#
_entry.id   AF-A0A925X3J4-F1
#
_cell.length_a   1.000
_cell.length_b   1.000
_cell.length_c   1.000
_cell.angle_alpha   90.00
_cell.angle_beta   90.00
_cell.angle_gamma   90.00
#
_symmetry.space_group_name_H-M   'P 1'
#
loop_
_entity.id
_entity.type
_entity.pdbx_description
1 polymer ?
#
loop_
_entity_poly.entity_id
_entity_poly.type
_entity_poly.pdbx_seq_one_letter_code
_entity_poly.pdbx_strand_id
1 'polypeptide(L)'
;MRFVSLSTAVSISMMGGLAGFSSSSRGGDFVSAVPNYNQGTFATVGGATYTTIASALGKPAPIVGAGSGFDGVLSPFNSHFEVDDLIAFGLGGDITLRFPSAIPVTGTPQIGIITNATFVDANYPNGATGGTTTTSAMDEFGAERTAIVEVAKSGGDFVSLGRIVIDDPANYYANATNPYQFPAPDPATLASFDQPFAGSPSDFDNKDFAGVLGVLNGSAGGTWLTIPLALGLDEVQFVRLSDPKWKMPTGLLVDTRPSLYFPNFNKPADLFIDGAVLIPEPGGIALIVLTIPLLRRRSR
;
A
#
# COMPACT_ATOMS: atom_id res chain seq x y z
N MET A 1 71.65 34.46 -29.61
CA MET A 1 70.74 34.91 -28.52
C MET A 1 69.38 34.26 -28.75
N ARG A 2 68.97 33.30 -27.90
CA ARG A 2 67.66 32.64 -27.94
C ARG A 2 66.80 33.26 -26.84
N PHE A 3 65.68 33.90 -27.20
CA PHE A 3 64.65 34.32 -26.25
C PHE A 3 63.64 33.18 -26.08
N VAL A 4 63.50 32.69 -24.86
CA VAL A 4 62.46 31.74 -24.46
C VAL A 4 61.32 32.55 -23.84
N SER A 5 60.15 32.54 -24.48
CA SER A 5 58.93 33.17 -23.98
C SER A 5 58.20 32.20 -23.05
N LEU A 6 58.10 32.55 -21.77
CA LEU A 6 57.38 31.79 -20.74
C LEU A 6 55.93 32.30 -20.70
N SER A 7 54.98 31.51 -21.19
CA SER A 7 53.54 31.85 -21.18
C SER A 7 52.89 31.28 -19.93
N THR A 8 52.56 32.15 -18.97
CA THR A 8 51.83 31.80 -17.74
C THR A 8 50.34 31.59 -18.05
N ALA A 9 49.84 30.36 -17.92
CA ALA A 9 48.42 30.05 -18.02
C ALA A 9 47.73 30.30 -16.67
N VAL A 10 46.76 31.22 -16.65
CA VAL A 10 45.89 31.49 -15.49
C VAL A 10 44.66 30.60 -15.62
N SER A 11 44.55 29.58 -14.76
CA SER A 11 43.36 28.74 -14.62
C SER A 11 42.38 29.40 -13.65
N ILE A 12 41.22 29.82 -14.15
CA ILE A 12 40.10 30.32 -13.35
C ILE A 12 39.22 29.11 -12.98
N SER A 13 39.32 28.65 -11.75
CA SER A 13 38.46 27.60 -11.19
C SER A 13 37.09 28.20 -10.85
N MET A 14 36.07 27.93 -11.66
CA MET A 14 34.67 28.23 -11.30
C MET A 14 34.16 27.17 -10.31
N MET A 15 34.13 27.51 -9.03
CA MET A 15 33.36 26.78 -8.01
C MET A 15 31.88 27.08 -8.22
N GLY A 16 31.21 26.26 -9.04
CA GLY A 16 29.75 26.21 -9.11
C GLY A 16 29.21 25.46 -7.89
N GLY A 17 28.69 26.19 -6.90
CA GLY A 17 27.98 25.59 -5.78
C GLY A 17 26.66 25.00 -6.24
N LEU A 18 26.56 23.66 -6.30
CA LEU A 18 25.27 22.98 -6.37
C LEU A 18 24.55 23.23 -5.03
N ALA A 19 23.58 24.15 -5.03
CA ALA A 19 22.57 24.18 -3.99
C ALA A 19 21.67 22.94 -4.18
N GLY A 20 21.94 21.87 -3.43
CA GLY A 20 21.07 20.72 -3.37
C GLY A 20 19.76 21.12 -2.71
N PHE A 21 18.68 21.18 -3.48
CA PHE A 21 17.35 21.29 -2.91
C PHE A 21 17.01 19.95 -2.27
N SER A 22 17.02 19.89 -0.94
CA SER A 22 16.42 18.78 -0.21
C SER A 22 14.91 18.85 -0.43
N SER A 23 14.36 18.00 -1.29
CA SER A 23 12.93 17.77 -1.35
C SER A 23 12.51 17.13 -0.04
N SER A 24 11.85 17.89 0.84
CA SER A 24 11.14 17.31 1.97
C SER A 24 10.07 16.37 1.41
N SER A 25 10.28 15.07 1.49
CA SER A 25 9.23 14.10 1.20
C SER A 25 8.11 14.32 2.22
N ARG A 26 6.97 14.81 1.75
CA ARG A 26 5.75 14.88 2.57
C ARG A 26 5.33 13.44 2.86
N GLY A 27 5.12 13.11 4.14
CA GLY A 27 4.59 11.81 4.57
C GLY A 27 3.21 11.55 3.97
N GLY A 28 2.78 10.30 3.98
CA GLY A 28 1.49 9.88 3.44
C GLY A 28 0.34 10.47 4.24
N ASP A 29 -0.69 10.88 3.51
CA ASP A 29 -1.94 11.35 4.12
C ASP A 29 -2.90 10.16 4.23
N PHE A 30 -3.19 9.74 5.46
CA PHE A 30 -4.22 8.74 5.73
C PHE A 30 -5.62 9.30 5.51
N VAL A 31 -6.59 8.42 5.27
CA VAL A 31 -8.01 8.79 5.19
C VAL A 31 -8.45 9.52 6.45
N SER A 32 -9.16 10.63 6.27
CA SER A 32 -9.67 11.47 7.36
C SER A 32 -11.20 11.49 7.44
N ALA A 33 -11.91 10.95 6.45
CA ALA A 33 -13.36 10.82 6.47
C ALA A 33 -13.87 9.73 5.51
N VAL A 34 -15.04 9.18 5.84
CA VAL A 34 -15.81 8.27 4.96
C VAL A 34 -17.15 8.95 4.62
N PRO A 35 -17.20 9.81 3.58
CA PRO A 35 -18.42 10.54 3.21
C PRO A 35 -19.57 9.67 2.72
N ASN A 36 -19.29 8.47 2.19
CA ASN A 36 -20.32 7.54 1.74
C ASN A 36 -19.90 6.11 2.08
N TYR A 37 -20.86 5.32 2.57
CA TYR A 37 -20.69 3.91 2.84
C TYR A 37 -22.01 3.18 2.62
N ASN A 38 -21.95 2.12 1.83
CA ASN A 38 -23.03 1.17 1.61
C ASN A 38 -22.46 -0.24 1.83
N GLN A 39 -22.92 -0.94 2.85
CA GLN A 39 -22.34 -2.23 3.21
C GLN A 39 -22.52 -3.30 2.11
N GLY A 40 -23.56 -3.20 1.28
CA GLY A 40 -23.93 -4.27 0.36
C GLY A 40 -24.32 -5.58 1.06
N THR A 41 -24.05 -6.71 0.42
CA THR A 41 -24.30 -8.05 0.97
C THR A 41 -22.99 -8.79 1.21
N PHE A 42 -22.65 -9.05 2.47
CA PHE A 42 -21.56 -9.94 2.88
C PHE A 42 -22.01 -10.84 4.03
N ALA A 43 -21.23 -11.89 4.31
CA ALA A 43 -21.47 -12.79 5.43
C ALA A 43 -20.15 -13.18 6.08
N THR A 44 -20.17 -13.32 7.41
CA THR A 44 -19.01 -13.74 8.19
C THR A 44 -19.34 -15.01 8.95
N VAL A 45 -18.32 -15.81 9.26
CA VAL A 45 -18.48 -16.95 10.15
C VAL A 45 -18.89 -16.41 11.53
N GLY A 46 -20.01 -16.89 12.07
CA GLY A 46 -20.56 -16.41 13.35
C GLY A 46 -21.42 -15.14 13.28
N GLY A 47 -21.56 -14.52 12.10
CA GLY A 47 -22.48 -13.39 11.91
C GLY A 47 -22.00 -12.04 12.47
N ALA A 48 -20.69 -11.89 12.69
CA ALA A 48 -20.08 -10.61 13.05
C ALA A 48 -20.31 -9.54 11.97
N THR A 49 -20.53 -8.29 12.41
CA THR A 49 -20.78 -7.14 11.54
C THR A 49 -19.63 -6.16 11.65
N TYR A 50 -19.14 -5.68 10.51
CA TYR A 50 -17.97 -4.80 10.39
C TYR A 50 -18.38 -3.49 9.71
N THR A 51 -19.18 -2.67 10.38
CA THR A 51 -19.76 -1.44 9.82
C THR A 51 -19.26 -0.17 10.54
N THR A 52 -18.25 -0.31 11.40
CA THR A 52 -17.67 0.79 12.18
C THR A 52 -16.88 1.71 11.27
N ILE A 53 -17.46 2.83 10.84
CA ILE A 53 -16.80 3.79 9.92
C ILE A 53 -15.43 4.27 10.42
N ALA A 54 -15.26 4.40 11.73
CA ALA A 54 -14.02 4.89 12.32
C ALA A 54 -12.80 3.99 12.04
N SER A 55 -13.00 2.70 11.74
CA SER A 55 -11.90 1.76 11.47
C SER A 55 -11.19 1.99 10.14
N ALA A 56 -11.84 2.66 9.16
CA ALA A 56 -11.18 3.06 7.92
C ALA A 56 -10.37 4.37 8.04
N LEU A 57 -10.35 5.00 9.21
CA LEU A 57 -9.72 6.31 9.41
C LEU A 57 -8.34 6.16 10.03
N GLY A 58 -7.39 6.97 9.54
CA GLY A 58 -6.04 6.99 10.10
C GLY A 58 -5.23 5.75 9.76
N LYS A 59 -4.25 5.47 10.63
CA LYS A 59 -3.32 4.34 10.49
C LYS A 59 -3.90 3.11 11.21
N PRO A 60 -3.71 1.89 10.67
CA PRO A 60 -4.05 0.65 11.37
C PRO A 60 -3.54 0.59 12.81
N ALA A 61 -4.21 -0.18 13.67
CA ALA A 61 -3.71 -0.42 15.01
C ALA A 61 -2.40 -1.25 14.98
N PRO A 62 -1.46 -1.02 15.92
CA PRO A 62 -0.21 -1.78 15.97
C PRO A 62 -0.37 -3.21 16.48
N ILE A 63 -1.40 -3.45 17.29
CA ILE A 63 -1.65 -4.70 18.00
C ILE A 63 -3.01 -5.20 17.58
N VAL A 64 -3.00 -6.39 16.97
CA VAL A 64 -4.17 -7.23 16.73
C VAL A 64 -4.53 -7.91 18.04
N GLY A 65 -5.80 -8.17 18.30
CA GLY A 65 -6.24 -8.95 19.44
C GLY A 65 -6.22 -8.20 20.76
N ALA A 66 -6.06 -6.87 20.77
CA ALA A 66 -5.79 -6.12 21.98
C ALA A 66 -6.85 -6.35 23.07
N GLY A 67 -6.45 -6.99 24.18
CA GLY A 67 -7.33 -7.34 25.30
C GLY A 67 -8.23 -8.55 25.07
N SER A 68 -8.10 -9.25 23.94
CA SER A 68 -8.84 -10.48 23.63
C SER A 68 -8.17 -11.76 24.16
N GLY A 69 -6.89 -11.67 24.55
CA GLY A 69 -6.06 -12.83 24.91
C GLY A 69 -5.32 -13.46 23.72
N PHE A 70 -5.53 -12.94 22.52
CA PHE A 70 -4.80 -13.27 21.28
C PHE A 70 -3.97 -12.07 20.79
N ASP A 71 -3.48 -11.27 21.73
CA ASP A 71 -2.71 -10.06 21.45
C ASP A 71 -1.42 -10.38 20.68
N GLY A 72 -1.18 -9.65 19.59
CA GLY A 72 0.02 -9.79 18.76
C GLY A 72 0.22 -8.60 17.83
N VAL A 73 1.44 -8.35 17.37
CA VAL A 73 1.69 -7.29 16.38
C VAL A 73 0.91 -7.51 15.08
N LEU A 74 0.47 -6.43 14.43
CA LEU A 74 0.00 -6.50 13.04
C LEU A 74 1.16 -6.90 12.13
N SER A 75 1.04 -8.05 11.49
CA SER A 75 2.07 -8.66 10.64
C SER A 75 1.46 -9.40 9.45
N PRO A 76 2.28 -9.83 8.48
CA PRO A 76 1.79 -10.58 7.33
C PRO A 76 1.09 -11.90 7.63
N PHE A 77 1.17 -12.39 8.87
CA PHE A 77 0.52 -13.62 9.33
C PHE A 77 -0.49 -13.38 10.48
N ASN A 78 -0.66 -12.12 10.89
CA ASN A 78 -1.51 -11.71 12.00
C ASN A 78 -2.20 -10.39 11.65
N SER A 79 -3.35 -10.46 10.99
CA SER A 79 -4.18 -9.31 10.61
C SER A 79 -5.26 -9.03 11.63
N HIS A 80 -5.77 -7.79 11.67
CA HIS A 80 -6.96 -7.45 12.45
C HIS A 80 -8.15 -8.37 12.11
N PHE A 81 -8.96 -8.65 13.14
CA PHE A 81 -10.21 -9.40 13.04
C PHE A 81 -11.32 -8.78 13.90
N GLU A 82 -11.02 -7.70 14.63
CA GLU A 82 -11.92 -6.99 15.50
C GLU A 82 -12.89 -6.14 14.69
N VAL A 83 -14.13 -6.07 15.15
CA VAL A 83 -15.19 -5.27 14.52
C VAL A 83 -14.92 -3.76 14.56
N ASP A 84 -14.04 -3.32 15.46
CA ASP A 84 -13.68 -1.91 15.63
C ASP A 84 -12.38 -1.53 14.89
N ASP A 85 -11.62 -2.51 14.39
CA ASP A 85 -10.39 -2.32 13.61
C ASP A 85 -10.58 -2.56 12.10
N LEU A 86 -11.77 -3.05 11.69
CA LEU A 86 -12.09 -3.29 10.29
C LEU A 86 -13.46 -2.74 9.90
N ILE A 87 -13.59 -2.25 8.67
CA ILE A 87 -14.88 -2.00 8.01
C ILE A 87 -14.98 -2.88 6.78
N ALA A 88 -16.13 -3.51 6.57
CA ALA A 88 -16.37 -4.40 5.45
C ALA A 88 -17.46 -3.86 4.52
N PHE A 89 -17.34 -4.16 3.24
CA PHE A 89 -18.47 -4.09 2.32
C PHE A 89 -18.44 -5.32 1.41
N GLY A 90 -19.63 -5.73 0.98
CA GLY A 90 -19.85 -6.89 0.12
C GLY A 90 -20.47 -6.53 -1.21
N LEU A 91 -21.04 -7.52 -1.88
CA LEU A 91 -21.67 -7.38 -3.19
C LEU A 91 -22.68 -6.24 -3.21
N GLY A 92 -22.59 -5.38 -4.24
CA GLY A 92 -23.44 -4.20 -4.38
C GLY A 92 -23.19 -3.09 -3.35
N GLY A 93 -22.17 -3.25 -2.51
CA GLY A 93 -21.69 -2.25 -1.57
C GLY A 93 -20.56 -1.40 -2.15
N ASP A 94 -20.29 -0.30 -1.46
CA ASP A 94 -19.19 0.61 -1.74
C ASP A 94 -18.77 1.38 -0.49
N ILE A 95 -17.56 1.91 -0.53
CA ILE A 95 -17.05 2.86 0.44
C ILE A 95 -16.29 3.96 -0.29
N THR A 96 -16.62 5.21 0.04
CA THR A 96 -15.88 6.37 -0.43
C THR A 96 -15.05 6.91 0.72
N LEU A 97 -13.74 6.97 0.51
CA LEU A 97 -12.75 7.46 1.45
C LEU A 97 -12.27 8.85 0.99
N ARG A 98 -12.04 9.76 1.93
CA ARG A 98 -11.54 11.11 1.67
C ARG A 98 -10.26 11.38 2.44
N PHE A 99 -9.23 11.82 1.72
CA PHE A 99 -7.97 12.29 2.28
C PHE A 99 -8.09 13.74 2.81
N PRO A 100 -7.30 14.12 3.83
CA PRO A 100 -7.38 15.44 4.47
C PRO A 100 -7.04 16.59 3.53
N SER A 101 -6.27 16.33 2.47
CA SER A 101 -5.91 17.29 1.43
C SER A 101 -5.96 16.62 0.07
N ALA A 102 -6.27 17.41 -0.97
CA ALA A 102 -6.06 16.98 -2.34
C ALA A 102 -4.56 16.91 -2.64
N ILE A 103 -4.14 15.88 -3.38
CA ILE A 103 -2.77 15.70 -3.85
C ILE A 103 -2.73 15.99 -5.35
N PRO A 104 -1.87 16.93 -5.81
CA PRO A 104 -1.69 17.21 -7.23
C PRO A 104 -1.18 15.98 -7.99
N VAL A 105 -1.79 15.68 -9.15
CA VAL A 105 -1.33 14.64 -10.07
C VAL A 105 -0.35 15.26 -11.06
N THR A 106 0.82 15.63 -10.57
CA THR A 106 1.91 16.20 -11.39
C THR A 106 2.93 15.17 -11.88
N GLY A 107 2.85 13.95 -11.33
CA GLY A 107 3.57 12.77 -11.77
C GLY A 107 2.74 11.51 -11.49
N THR A 108 3.29 10.57 -10.72
CA THR A 108 2.63 9.29 -10.41
C THR A 108 2.36 9.14 -8.91
N PRO A 109 1.42 9.90 -8.32
CA PRO A 109 1.02 9.68 -6.93
C PRO A 109 0.47 8.27 -6.76
N GLN A 110 0.60 7.73 -5.55
CA GLN A 110 0.23 6.36 -5.24
C GLN A 110 -0.74 6.28 -4.06
N ILE A 111 -1.70 5.35 -4.14
CA ILE A 111 -2.62 5.01 -3.06
C ILE A 111 -2.24 3.64 -2.53
N GLY A 112 -1.98 3.52 -1.23
CA GLY A 112 -1.90 2.26 -0.52
C GLY A 112 -3.25 1.91 0.10
N ILE A 113 -3.75 0.71 -0.18
CA ILE A 113 -4.97 0.14 0.43
C ILE A 113 -4.54 -0.96 1.41
N ILE A 114 -4.91 -0.79 2.67
CA ILE A 114 -4.59 -1.73 3.74
C ILE A 114 -5.86 -2.51 4.12
N THR A 115 -5.75 -3.84 4.09
CA THR A 115 -6.88 -4.75 4.32
C THR A 115 -6.47 -5.86 5.28
N ASN A 116 -7.42 -6.71 5.67
CA ASN A 116 -7.13 -7.95 6.41
C ASN A 116 -6.54 -9.08 5.53
N ALA A 117 -5.78 -8.72 4.49
CA ALA A 117 -4.97 -9.70 3.78
C ALA A 117 -3.91 -10.25 4.75
N THR A 118 -3.80 -11.58 4.79
CA THR A 118 -2.85 -12.31 5.63
C THR A 118 -2.44 -13.58 4.92
N PHE A 119 -1.20 -14.00 5.09
CA PHE A 119 -0.66 -15.25 4.57
C PHE A 119 -1.00 -16.42 5.49
N VAL A 120 -1.09 -17.60 4.89
CA VAL A 120 -1.10 -18.85 5.66
C VAL A 120 0.29 -19.09 6.24
N ASP A 121 0.38 -19.24 7.57
CA ASP A 121 1.62 -19.64 8.23
C ASP A 121 1.83 -21.16 8.07
N ALA A 122 2.63 -21.54 7.08
CA ALA A 122 2.97 -22.93 6.78
C ALA A 122 3.82 -23.60 7.87
N ASN A 123 4.36 -22.84 8.83
CA ASN A 123 5.13 -23.33 9.96
C ASN A 123 4.66 -22.67 11.27
N TYR A 124 3.35 -22.62 11.49
CA TYR A 124 2.77 -21.96 12.66
C TYR A 124 3.42 -22.40 13.99
N PRO A 125 3.80 -21.45 14.88
CA PRO A 125 3.60 -20.00 14.83
C PRO A 125 4.86 -19.21 14.38
N ASN A 126 5.68 -19.77 13.50
CA ASN A 126 7.00 -19.23 13.17
C ASN A 126 6.99 -18.22 12.01
N GLY A 127 5.85 -18.01 11.34
CA GLY A 127 5.71 -17.08 10.23
C GLY A 127 6.48 -17.51 9.00
N ALA A 128 6.15 -18.68 8.43
CA ALA A 128 6.74 -19.11 7.17
C ALA A 128 5.68 -19.19 6.07
N THR A 129 6.02 -18.71 4.89
CA THR A 129 5.22 -18.96 3.68
C THR A 129 5.58 -20.31 3.06
N GLY A 130 4.62 -20.89 2.35
CA GLY A 130 4.83 -22.12 1.58
C GLY A 130 5.60 -21.91 0.28
N GLY A 131 5.73 -22.97 -0.51
CA GLY A 131 6.33 -22.92 -1.86
C GLY A 131 5.49 -22.18 -2.91
N THR A 132 4.25 -21.87 -2.57
CA THR A 132 3.37 -20.95 -3.31
C THR A 132 2.62 -20.17 -2.25
N THR A 133 2.98 -18.91 -2.08
CA THR A 133 2.37 -18.05 -1.07
C THR A 133 0.92 -17.82 -1.43
N THR A 134 0.04 -18.14 -0.51
CA THR A 134 -1.40 -17.91 -0.63
C THR A 134 -1.87 -17.05 0.52
N THR A 135 -2.80 -16.14 0.24
CA THR A 135 -3.54 -15.48 1.30
C THR A 135 -4.55 -16.44 1.92
N SER A 136 -5.03 -16.17 3.14
CA SER A 136 -6.13 -16.94 3.71
C SER A 136 -7.40 -16.91 2.85
N ALA A 137 -7.59 -15.83 2.07
CA ALA A 137 -8.65 -15.80 1.07
C ALA A 137 -8.43 -16.84 -0.02
N MET A 138 -7.23 -16.95 -0.58
CA MET A 138 -6.94 -17.98 -1.58
C MET A 138 -6.99 -19.39 -0.98
N ASP A 139 -6.56 -19.57 0.27
CA ASP A 139 -6.57 -20.87 0.95
C ASP A 139 -8.00 -21.35 1.26
N GLU A 140 -8.83 -20.51 1.88
CA GLU A 140 -10.21 -20.88 2.21
C GLU A 140 -11.15 -20.80 1.00
N PHE A 141 -11.03 -19.70 0.24
CA PHE A 141 -11.73 -19.20 -0.96
C PHE A 141 -11.34 -19.77 -2.32
N GLY A 142 -10.13 -20.31 -2.47
CA GLY A 142 -9.54 -20.59 -3.79
C GLY A 142 -9.70 -19.43 -4.77
N ALA A 143 -9.69 -18.20 -4.24
CA ALA A 143 -10.00 -16.99 -4.99
C ALA A 143 -9.33 -15.77 -4.35
N GLU A 144 -9.00 -14.81 -5.20
CA GLU A 144 -8.42 -13.52 -4.83
C GLU A 144 -9.53 -12.51 -4.54
N ARG A 145 -9.33 -11.64 -3.54
CA ARG A 145 -10.24 -10.52 -3.29
C ARG A 145 -9.96 -9.41 -4.29
N THR A 146 -11.00 -8.89 -4.91
CA THR A 146 -10.88 -7.77 -5.86
C THR A 146 -11.95 -6.73 -5.63
N ALA A 147 -11.65 -5.47 -5.96
CA ALA A 147 -12.61 -4.38 -5.99
C ALA A 147 -12.39 -3.51 -7.22
N ILE A 148 -13.44 -2.81 -7.66
CA ILE A 148 -13.28 -1.67 -8.57
C ILE A 148 -12.77 -0.50 -7.74
N VAL A 149 -11.66 0.09 -8.18
CA VAL A 149 -11.04 1.23 -7.53
C VAL A 149 -11.22 2.45 -8.43
N GLU A 150 -11.72 3.53 -7.85
CA GLU A 150 -11.96 4.78 -8.56
C GLU A 150 -11.42 5.94 -7.74
N VAL A 151 -10.94 6.98 -8.42
CA VAL A 151 -10.37 8.17 -7.79
C VAL A 151 -11.06 9.42 -8.29
N ALA A 152 -11.13 10.45 -7.45
CA ALA A 152 -11.72 11.72 -7.81
C ALA A 152 -11.07 12.88 -7.05
N LYS A 153 -11.19 14.07 -7.65
CA LYS A 153 -10.93 15.35 -6.99
C LYS A 153 -12.04 15.71 -5.99
N SER A 154 -13.29 15.39 -6.33
CA SER A 154 -14.50 15.72 -5.58
C SER A 154 -15.32 14.45 -5.29
N GLY A 155 -16.32 14.52 -4.42
CA GLY A 155 -17.14 13.34 -4.05
C GLY A 155 -18.10 12.80 -5.13
N GLY A 156 -17.97 13.17 -6.40
CA GLY A 156 -18.92 12.80 -7.46
C GLY A 156 -18.32 12.40 -8.82
N ASP A 157 -17.16 12.94 -9.20
CA ASP A 157 -16.56 12.74 -10.54
C ASP A 157 -15.49 11.63 -10.54
N PHE A 158 -15.93 10.41 -10.26
CA PHE A 158 -15.03 9.25 -10.15
C PHE A 158 -14.52 8.77 -11.51
N VAL A 159 -13.20 8.56 -11.58
CA VAL A 159 -12.51 7.94 -12.71
C VAL A 159 -11.93 6.61 -12.27
N SER A 160 -12.20 5.55 -13.03
CA SER A 160 -11.79 4.20 -12.66
C SER A 160 -10.30 3.93 -12.93
N LEU A 161 -9.64 3.31 -11.95
CA LEU A 161 -8.34 2.66 -12.07
C LEU A 161 -8.49 1.18 -12.49
N GLY A 162 -9.72 0.71 -12.68
CA GLY A 162 -10.05 -0.67 -13.02
C GLY A 162 -10.33 -1.55 -11.81
N ARG A 163 -10.42 -2.86 -12.06
CA ARG A 163 -10.57 -3.88 -11.04
C ARG A 163 -9.18 -4.33 -10.57
N ILE A 164 -8.96 -4.25 -9.27
CA ILE A 164 -7.68 -4.47 -8.63
C ILE A 164 -7.78 -5.69 -7.72
N VAL A 165 -6.73 -6.52 -7.72
CA VAL A 165 -6.54 -7.58 -6.71
C VAL A 165 -5.92 -6.95 -5.46
N ILE A 166 -6.49 -7.22 -4.29
CA ILE A 166 -6.06 -6.65 -3.01
C ILE A 166 -5.69 -7.80 -2.07
N ASP A 167 -4.44 -8.23 -2.13
CA ASP A 167 -3.93 -9.45 -1.51
C ASP A 167 -2.58 -9.30 -0.80
N ASP A 168 -1.98 -8.11 -0.85
CA ASP A 168 -0.75 -7.82 -0.11
C ASP A 168 -1.07 -7.53 1.37
N PRO A 169 -0.44 -8.24 2.30
CA PRO A 169 -0.72 -8.08 3.72
C PRO A 169 0.00 -6.86 4.30
N ALA A 170 -0.35 -6.50 5.54
CA ALA A 170 0.23 -5.38 6.25
C ALA A 170 1.30 -5.81 7.28
N ASN A 171 2.19 -4.89 7.64
CA ASN A 171 3.17 -5.06 8.72
C ASN A 171 3.36 -3.75 9.47
N TYR A 172 3.30 -3.76 10.80
CA TYR A 172 3.44 -2.52 11.57
C TYR A 172 4.87 -2.25 12.05
N TYR A 173 5.64 -3.29 12.35
CA TYR A 173 6.98 -3.19 12.93
C TYR A 173 8.02 -3.82 12.01
N ALA A 174 9.01 -3.02 11.59
CA ALA A 174 10.10 -3.49 10.75
C ALA A 174 11.13 -4.36 11.53
N ASN A 175 11.09 -4.33 12.87
CA ASN A 175 11.99 -5.09 13.74
C ASN A 175 11.27 -6.13 14.62
N ALA A 176 10.06 -6.54 14.27
CA ALA A 176 9.44 -7.69 14.93
C ALA A 176 10.32 -8.95 14.71
N THR A 177 10.47 -9.78 15.74
CA THR A 177 11.24 -11.03 15.66
C THR A 177 10.36 -12.26 15.47
N ASN A 178 9.05 -12.13 15.68
CA ASN A 178 8.04 -13.16 15.45
C ASN A 178 6.75 -12.50 14.93
N PRO A 179 6.00 -13.14 14.01
CA PRO A 179 4.77 -12.56 13.44
C PRO A 179 3.64 -12.34 14.45
N TYR A 180 3.64 -13.06 15.58
CA TYR A 180 2.67 -12.98 16.66
C TYR A 180 3.30 -12.36 17.92
N GLN A 181 4.40 -11.61 17.76
CA GLN A 181 5.12 -11.04 18.88
C GLN A 181 4.20 -10.19 19.77
N PHE A 182 4.23 -10.47 21.06
CA PHE A 182 3.63 -9.64 22.10
C PHE A 182 4.48 -9.75 23.39
N PRO A 183 4.81 -8.63 24.06
CA PRO A 183 4.51 -7.25 23.70
C PRO A 183 5.25 -6.80 22.42
N ALA A 184 4.87 -5.63 21.89
CA ALA A 184 5.55 -5.01 20.75
C ALA A 184 7.08 -4.88 20.98
N PRO A 185 7.89 -4.83 19.90
CA PRO A 185 9.34 -4.66 20.03
C PRO A 185 9.74 -3.41 20.83
N ASP A 186 10.79 -3.54 21.63
CA ASP A 186 11.39 -2.44 22.40
C ASP A 186 12.93 -2.45 22.24
N PRO A 187 13.53 -1.41 21.62
CA PRO A 187 12.88 -0.25 21.01
C PRO A 187 12.10 -0.62 19.75
N ALA A 188 10.96 0.04 19.52
CA ALA A 188 10.15 -0.17 18.33
C ALA A 188 10.78 0.48 17.09
N THR A 189 10.92 -0.27 16.00
CA THR A 189 11.19 0.27 14.66
C THR A 189 9.95 0.09 13.81
N LEU A 190 9.30 1.19 13.46
CA LEU A 190 8.05 1.15 12.68
C LEU A 190 8.34 0.84 11.21
N ALA A 191 7.48 0.04 10.60
CA ALA A 191 7.39 -0.03 9.15
C ALA A 191 6.78 1.26 8.59
N SER A 192 7.17 1.63 7.37
CA SER A 192 6.74 2.84 6.70
C SER A 192 5.48 2.58 5.87
N PHE A 193 4.37 3.19 6.31
CA PHE A 193 3.15 3.26 5.50
C PHE A 193 3.23 4.32 4.40
N ASP A 194 4.33 5.07 4.34
CA ASP A 194 4.60 6.06 3.29
C ASP A 194 5.47 5.46 2.18
N GLN A 195 5.90 4.21 2.33
CA GLN A 195 6.75 3.50 1.38
C GLN A 195 5.92 2.45 0.65
N PRO A 196 5.68 2.62 -0.67
CA PRO A 196 5.03 1.63 -1.50
C PRO A 196 5.74 0.27 -1.45
N PHE A 197 4.95 -0.77 -1.27
CA PHE A 197 5.41 -2.12 -1.59
C PHE A 197 5.31 -2.31 -3.11
N ALA A 198 6.43 -2.63 -3.74
CA ALA A 198 6.53 -2.81 -5.19
C ALA A 198 6.55 -4.28 -5.63
N GLY A 199 6.47 -5.21 -4.67
CA GLY A 199 6.46 -6.64 -4.93
C GLY A 199 5.05 -7.19 -5.13
N SER A 200 4.94 -8.50 -4.98
CA SER A 200 3.76 -9.31 -5.17
C SER A 200 3.76 -10.49 -4.19
N PRO A 201 2.64 -11.21 -4.00
CA PRO A 201 2.59 -12.39 -3.13
C PRO A 201 3.67 -13.44 -3.44
N SER A 202 4.04 -13.65 -4.71
CA SER A 202 5.07 -14.63 -5.10
C SER A 202 6.49 -14.26 -4.63
N ASP A 203 6.77 -12.99 -4.35
CA ASP A 203 8.09 -12.58 -3.82
C ASP A 203 8.33 -13.13 -2.41
N PHE A 204 7.26 -13.51 -1.73
CA PHE A 204 7.29 -14.13 -0.42
C PHE A 204 7.43 -15.65 -0.47
N ASP A 205 7.54 -16.31 -1.62
CA ASP A 205 7.62 -17.77 -1.68
C ASP A 205 8.83 -18.33 -0.92
N ASN A 206 8.57 -19.35 -0.09
CA ASN A 206 9.57 -20.03 0.76
C ASN A 206 10.38 -19.08 1.66
N LYS A 207 9.73 -18.06 2.25
CA LYS A 207 10.36 -17.14 3.20
C LYS A 207 9.96 -17.51 4.62
N ASP A 208 10.92 -17.47 5.53
CA ASP A 208 10.65 -17.33 6.95
C ASP A 208 10.29 -15.88 7.29
N PHE A 209 9.96 -15.60 8.55
CA PHE A 209 9.47 -14.28 8.94
C PHE A 209 10.51 -13.18 8.69
N ALA A 210 11.80 -13.46 8.94
CA ALA A 210 12.87 -12.53 8.63
C ALA A 210 13.00 -12.27 7.12
N GLY A 211 12.85 -13.31 6.29
CA GLY A 211 12.80 -13.21 4.84
C GLY A 211 11.59 -12.38 4.36
N VAL A 212 10.41 -12.54 4.97
CA VAL A 212 9.22 -11.74 4.69
C VAL A 212 9.46 -10.26 5.00
N LEU A 213 10.03 -9.93 6.16
CA LEU A 213 10.42 -8.56 6.49
C LEU A 213 11.48 -8.01 5.52
N GLY A 214 12.40 -8.86 5.07
CA GLY A 214 13.39 -8.52 4.05
C GLY A 214 12.76 -8.17 2.68
N VAL A 215 11.71 -8.89 2.27
CA VAL A 215 10.94 -8.59 1.05
C VAL A 215 10.18 -7.27 1.19
N LEU A 216 9.55 -7.02 2.34
CA LEU A 216 8.88 -5.74 2.62
C LEU A 216 9.87 -4.56 2.64
N ASN A 217 11.13 -4.80 3.01
CA ASN A 217 12.22 -3.82 2.97
C ASN A 217 11.85 -2.48 3.62
N GLY A 218 11.24 -2.54 4.81
CA GLY A 218 10.80 -1.38 5.58
C GLY A 218 9.41 -0.84 5.20
N SER A 219 8.79 -1.29 4.10
CA SER A 219 7.39 -0.99 3.80
C SER A 219 6.45 -1.64 4.82
N ALA A 220 5.34 -0.98 5.10
CA ALA A 220 4.23 -1.54 5.86
C ALA A 220 3.35 -2.50 5.05
N GLY A 221 3.67 -2.76 3.78
CA GLY A 221 2.90 -3.65 2.91
C GLY A 221 1.63 -2.98 2.37
N GLY A 222 0.56 -3.78 2.21
CA GLY A 222 -0.67 -3.37 1.55
C GLY A 222 -0.55 -3.29 0.02
N THR A 223 -1.67 -3.12 -0.66
CA THR A 223 -1.72 -3.06 -2.13
C THR A 223 -1.60 -1.62 -2.60
N TRP A 224 -0.61 -1.35 -3.47
CA TRP A 224 -0.28 0.00 -3.94
C TRP A 224 -0.68 0.24 -5.39
N LEU A 225 -1.38 1.35 -5.63
CA LEU A 225 -1.92 1.73 -6.93
C LEU A 225 -1.31 3.04 -7.40
N THR A 226 -0.80 3.03 -8.63
CA THR A 226 -0.35 4.25 -9.29
C THR A 226 -1.54 4.94 -9.95
N ILE A 227 -1.69 6.26 -9.72
CA ILE A 227 -2.64 7.09 -10.45
C ILE A 227 -1.96 7.58 -11.74
N PRO A 228 -2.37 7.12 -12.93
CA PRO A 228 -1.71 7.52 -14.15
C PRO A 228 -2.16 8.91 -14.61
N LEU A 229 -1.20 9.71 -15.11
CA LEU A 229 -1.47 11.02 -15.71
C LEU A 229 -2.51 10.97 -16.84
N ALA A 230 -2.64 9.84 -17.51
CA ALA A 230 -3.60 9.61 -18.60
C ALA A 230 -5.08 9.71 -18.15
N LEU A 231 -5.37 9.68 -16.84
CA LEU A 231 -6.73 9.92 -16.34
C LEU A 231 -7.18 11.39 -16.47
N GLY A 232 -6.25 12.32 -16.73
CA GLY A 232 -6.57 13.73 -16.92
C GLY A 232 -7.00 14.46 -15.64
N LEU A 233 -6.73 13.88 -14.47
CA LEU A 233 -6.96 14.50 -13.16
C LEU A 233 -5.83 15.49 -12.86
N ASP A 234 -6.16 16.66 -12.32
CA ASP A 234 -5.22 17.66 -11.81
C ASP A 234 -4.85 17.38 -10.34
N GLU A 235 -5.78 16.83 -9.58
CA GLU A 235 -5.59 16.40 -8.19
C GLU A 235 -6.50 15.21 -7.82
N VAL A 236 -6.16 14.51 -6.75
CA VAL A 236 -6.97 13.44 -6.14
C VAL A 236 -7.16 13.70 -4.66
N GLN A 237 -8.39 13.57 -4.17
CA GLN A 237 -8.73 13.66 -2.74
C GLN A 237 -9.63 12.50 -2.28
N PHE A 238 -10.30 11.83 -3.21
CA PHE A 238 -11.23 10.75 -2.91
C PHE A 238 -10.80 9.47 -3.59
N VAL A 239 -10.99 8.35 -2.89
CA VAL A 239 -10.94 7.01 -3.47
C VAL A 239 -12.24 6.30 -3.12
N ARG A 240 -12.84 5.63 -4.11
CA ARG A 240 -14.00 4.77 -3.93
C ARG A 240 -13.61 3.33 -4.24
N LEU A 241 -14.01 2.43 -3.35
CA LEU A 241 -13.88 0.99 -3.52
C LEU A 241 -15.30 0.43 -3.62
N SER A 242 -15.56 -0.38 -4.66
CA SER A 242 -16.90 -0.91 -4.92
C SER A 242 -16.88 -2.26 -5.61
N ASP A 243 -18.06 -2.88 -5.70
CA ASP A 243 -18.31 -4.13 -6.44
C ASP A 243 -17.26 -5.21 -6.10
N PRO A 244 -17.14 -5.61 -4.82
CA PRO A 244 -16.18 -6.62 -4.44
C PRO A 244 -16.59 -7.93 -5.12
N LYS A 245 -15.66 -8.54 -5.85
CA LYS A 245 -15.85 -9.86 -6.46
C LYS A 245 -14.63 -10.71 -6.16
N TRP A 246 -14.84 -12.01 -6.16
CA TRP A 246 -13.76 -12.97 -6.08
C TRP A 246 -13.26 -13.31 -7.47
N LYS A 247 -11.95 -13.22 -7.67
CA LYS A 247 -11.29 -13.60 -8.91
C LYS A 247 -10.69 -14.98 -8.73
N MET A 248 -11.20 -15.94 -9.50
CA MET A 248 -10.69 -17.30 -9.53
C MET A 248 -9.31 -17.34 -10.22
N PRO A 249 -8.48 -18.37 -9.97
CA PRO A 249 -7.23 -18.59 -10.72
C PRO A 249 -7.42 -18.67 -12.24
N THR A 250 -8.63 -19.03 -12.70
CA THR A 250 -9.02 -19.03 -14.12
C THR A 250 -9.29 -17.64 -14.71
N GLY A 251 -9.28 -16.59 -13.87
CA GLY A 251 -9.68 -15.23 -14.22
C GLY A 251 -11.19 -14.96 -14.14
N LEU A 252 -12.01 -15.98 -13.87
CA LEU A 252 -13.45 -15.82 -13.70
C LEU A 252 -13.76 -14.98 -12.46
N LEU A 253 -14.66 -14.01 -12.59
CA LEU A 253 -15.21 -13.26 -11.46
C LEU A 253 -16.48 -13.96 -10.95
N VAL A 254 -16.55 -14.18 -9.63
CA VAL A 254 -17.69 -14.79 -8.97
C VAL A 254 -18.16 -13.95 -7.79
N ASP A 255 -19.46 -14.01 -7.54
CA ASP A 255 -20.11 -13.22 -6.48
C ASP A 255 -20.13 -13.99 -5.16
N THR A 256 -20.16 -15.33 -5.20
CA THR A 256 -20.18 -16.18 -4.01
C THR A 256 -19.32 -17.41 -4.24
N ARG A 257 -18.73 -17.98 -3.19
CA ARG A 257 -18.05 -19.29 -3.26
C ARG A 257 -18.20 -20.04 -1.93
N PRO A 258 -18.42 -21.37 -1.95
CA PRO A 258 -18.41 -22.17 -0.73
C PRO A 258 -17.03 -22.17 -0.07
N SER A 259 -16.96 -22.11 1.26
CA SER A 259 -15.69 -22.34 1.96
C SER A 259 -15.17 -23.75 1.66
N LEU A 260 -13.86 -23.90 1.42
CA LEU A 260 -13.26 -25.24 1.28
C LEU A 260 -13.35 -26.03 2.58
N TYR A 261 -13.34 -25.35 3.73
CA TYR A 261 -13.40 -25.97 5.06
C TYR A 261 -14.83 -26.16 5.55
N PHE A 262 -15.74 -25.28 5.13
CA PHE A 262 -17.17 -25.35 5.46
C PHE A 262 -18.02 -25.35 4.18
N PRO A 263 -18.12 -26.48 3.46
CA PRO A 263 -18.79 -26.51 2.14
C PRO A 263 -20.26 -26.06 2.14
N ASN A 264 -20.93 -26.13 3.29
CA ASN A 264 -22.31 -25.66 3.47
C ASN A 264 -22.42 -24.15 3.72
N PHE A 265 -21.30 -23.45 3.91
CA PHE A 265 -21.22 -22.00 4.07
C PHE A 265 -20.80 -21.37 2.74
N ASN A 266 -21.79 -20.82 2.02
CA ASN A 266 -21.53 -20.03 0.83
C ASN A 266 -21.32 -18.57 1.23
N LYS A 267 -20.12 -18.06 1.03
CA LYS A 267 -19.76 -16.70 1.44
C LYS A 267 -19.84 -15.77 0.22
N PRO A 268 -20.57 -14.65 0.32
CA PRO A 268 -20.52 -13.59 -0.68
C PRO A 268 -19.12 -12.93 -0.70
N ALA A 269 -18.71 -12.47 -1.88
CA ALA A 269 -17.48 -11.72 -2.01
C ALA A 269 -17.53 -10.44 -1.16
N ASP A 270 -16.44 -10.20 -0.43
CA ASP A 270 -16.30 -9.11 0.52
C ASP A 270 -14.87 -8.57 0.54
N LEU A 271 -14.75 -7.35 1.07
CA LEU A 271 -13.48 -6.70 1.35
C LEU A 271 -13.54 -6.04 2.72
N PHE A 272 -12.51 -6.26 3.55
CA PHE A 272 -12.34 -5.62 4.85
C PHE A 272 -11.18 -4.63 4.76
N ILE A 273 -11.42 -3.39 5.15
CA ILE A 273 -10.46 -2.29 5.11
C ILE A 273 -10.07 -1.93 6.53
N ASP A 274 -8.77 -1.74 6.69
CA ASP A 274 -8.08 -1.30 7.91
C ASP A 274 -7.50 0.12 7.73
N GLY A 275 -7.32 0.54 6.48
CA GLY A 275 -6.99 1.93 6.16
C GLY A 275 -6.67 2.15 4.69
N ALA A 276 -6.49 3.42 4.33
CA ALA A 276 -5.85 3.79 3.08
C ALA A 276 -4.95 5.01 3.28
N VAL A 277 -3.89 5.08 2.49
CA VAL A 277 -2.88 6.14 2.53
C VAL A 277 -2.66 6.65 1.12
N LEU A 278 -2.57 7.96 0.95
CA LEU A 278 -2.23 8.60 -0.31
C LEU A 278 -0.89 9.30 -0.13
N ILE A 279 0.09 8.91 -0.94
CA ILE A 279 1.40 9.56 -0.97
C ILE A 279 1.51 10.44 -2.22
N PRO A 280 2.09 11.64 -2.10
CA PRO A 280 2.50 12.38 -3.28
C PRO A 280 3.57 11.58 -4.05
N GLU A 281 3.83 11.99 -5.30
CA GLU A 281 4.93 11.41 -6.07
C GLU A 281 6.21 11.36 -5.22
N PRO A 282 6.94 10.22 -5.19
CA PRO A 282 8.24 10.18 -4.54
C PRO A 282 9.12 11.17 -5.28
N GLY A 283 9.37 12.34 -4.65
CA GLY A 283 9.93 13.52 -5.30
C GLY A 283 11.06 13.14 -6.24
N GLY A 284 10.71 12.96 -7.52
CA GLY A 284 11.67 12.57 -8.53
C GLY A 284 12.67 13.70 -8.54
N ILE A 285 13.95 13.39 -8.32
CA ILE A 285 15.02 14.37 -8.47
C ILE A 285 14.83 14.92 -9.89
N ALA A 286 14.24 16.11 -10.01
CA ALA A 286 14.11 16.79 -11.28
C ALA A 286 15.55 17.01 -11.74
N LEU A 287 16.04 16.14 -12.62
CA LEU A 287 17.37 16.27 -13.19
C LEU A 287 17.30 17.49 -14.11
N ILE A 288 17.54 18.67 -13.55
CA ILE A 288 17.75 19.88 -14.32
C ILE A 288 19.06 19.66 -15.06
N VAL A 289 18.97 19.14 -16.28
CA VAL A 289 20.08 19.14 -17.22
C VAL A 289 20.33 20.60 -17.57
N LEU A 290 21.23 21.24 -16.82
CA LEU A 290 21.67 22.59 -17.10
C LEU A 290 22.51 22.52 -18.39
N THR A 291 21.88 22.77 -19.54
CA THR A 291 22.59 22.86 -20.81
C THR A 291 23.46 24.12 -20.77
N ILE A 292 24.73 23.98 -20.36
CA ILE A 292 25.68 25.10 -20.39
C ILE A 292 25.98 25.39 -21.87
N PRO A 293 25.63 26.58 -22.40
CA PRO A 293 26.03 26.93 -23.76
C PRO A 293 27.56 27.07 -23.79
N LEU A 294 28.22 26.16 -24.52
CA LEU A 294 29.64 26.23 -24.83
C LEU A 294 29.89 27.50 -25.68
N LEU A 295 30.32 28.57 -25.04
CA LEU A 295 30.82 29.78 -25.70
C LEU A 295 32.10 29.42 -26.47
N ARG A 296 31.95 29.16 -27.77
CA ARG A 296 33.05 28.88 -28.69
C ARG A 296 33.83 30.17 -28.94
N ARG A 297 34.92 30.36 -28.20
CA ARG A 297 35.84 31.49 -28.36
C ARG A 297 36.56 31.35 -29.72
N ARG A 298 36.17 32.16 -30.71
CA ARG A 298 36.95 32.31 -31.97
C ARG A 298 38.21 33.13 -31.66
N SER A 299 39.37 32.49 -31.69
CA SER A 299 40.65 33.19 -31.84
C SER A 299 40.82 33.62 -33.30
N ARG A 300 41.18 34.89 -33.51
CA ARG A 300 41.78 35.38 -34.76
C ARG A 300 43.29 35.17 -34.69
#